data_AF-A0A4U5MRM6-F1
#
_entry.id   AF-A0A4U5MRM6-F1
#
_cell.length_a   1.000
_cell.length_b   1.000
_cell.length_c   1.000
_cell.angle_alpha   90.00
_cell.angle_beta   90.00
_cell.angle_gamma   90.00
#
_symmetry.space_group_name_H-M   'P 1'
#
loop_
_entity.id
_entity.type
_entity.pdbx_description
1 polymer ?
#
loop_
_entity_poly.entity_id
_entity_poly.type
_entity_poly.pdbx_seq_one_letter_code
_entity_poly.pdbx_strand_id
1 'polypeptide(L)'
;MGSGTVEAYKRINATIMPAYLAKETNASLGRYSFSDIAKMHNHSKIDILKIDIEGGEYDVADQIVQVPICQILIELHGAAKQMMGALETFSKSGFYLFHHEINGGNLKASEFSLIHESCLKDYAVELVLGRYLS
;
A
#
# COMPACT_ATOMS: atom_id res chain seq x y z
N MET A 1 -0.48 -20.28 -3.89
CA MET A 1 0.99 -20.22 -4.13
C MET A 1 1.57 -21.62 -4.00
N GLY A 2 2.47 -22.03 -4.90
CA GLY A 2 3.07 -23.37 -4.86
C GLY A 2 4.04 -23.54 -3.68
N SER A 3 4.22 -24.78 -3.21
CA SER A 3 5.11 -25.10 -2.08
C SER A 3 6.56 -24.66 -2.32
N GLY A 4 7.09 -24.86 -3.53
CA GLY A 4 8.45 -24.43 -3.89
C GLY A 4 8.66 -22.91 -3.78
N THR A 5 7.65 -22.10 -4.11
CA THR A 5 7.70 -20.64 -4.01
C THR A 5 7.71 -20.19 -2.56
N VAL A 6 6.87 -20.79 -1.71
CA VAL A 6 6.86 -20.50 -0.26
C VAL A 6 8.22 -20.77 0.36
N GLU A 7 8.82 -21.90 0.04
CA GLU A 7 10.15 -22.26 0.56
C GLU A 7 11.26 -21.33 0.04
N ALA A 8 11.14 -20.83 -1.20
CA ALA A 8 12.08 -19.83 -1.72
C ALA A 8 12.03 -18.51 -0.94
N TYR A 9 10.82 -18.03 -0.65
CA TYR A 9 10.62 -16.80 0.13
C TYR A 9 11.11 -16.95 1.57
N LYS A 10 10.85 -18.09 2.23
CA LYS A 10 11.37 -18.37 3.58
C LYS A 10 12.89 -18.32 3.65
N ARG A 11 13.60 -18.77 2.60
CA ARG A 11 15.08 -18.72 2.52
C ARG A 11 15.63 -17.29 2.53
N ILE A 12 14.82 -16.29 2.17
CA ILE A 12 15.18 -14.87 2.23
C ILE A 12 14.49 -14.14 3.38
N ASN A 13 14.12 -14.88 4.44
CA ASN A 13 13.49 -14.35 5.66
C ASN A 13 12.12 -13.68 5.43
N ALA A 14 11.40 -14.08 4.37
CA ALA A 14 10.04 -13.60 4.16
C ALA A 14 9.02 -14.40 5.00
N THR A 15 8.07 -13.68 5.58
CA THR A 15 6.88 -14.26 6.21
C THR A 15 5.73 -14.23 5.21
N ILE A 16 5.03 -15.35 5.05
CA ILE A 16 3.89 -15.48 4.15
C ILE A 16 2.66 -15.84 4.97
N MET A 17 1.62 -15.03 4.82
CA MET A 17 0.33 -15.25 5.47
C MET A 17 -0.78 -15.27 4.41
N PRO A 18 -1.47 -16.40 4.21
CA PRO A 18 -2.72 -16.42 3.47
C PRO A 18 -3.77 -15.67 4.29
N ALA A 19 -4.33 -14.59 3.73
CA ALA A 19 -5.33 -13.77 4.38
C ALA A 19 -6.31 -13.18 3.36
N TYR A 20 -7.55 -12.97 3.78
CA TYR A 20 -8.48 -12.09 3.09
C TYR A 20 -8.47 -10.74 3.79
N LEU A 21 -8.13 -9.67 3.07
CA LEU A 21 -8.24 -8.33 3.60
C LEU A 21 -9.72 -7.96 3.77
N ALA A 22 -10.03 -7.31 4.88
CA ALA A 22 -11.38 -6.88 5.24
C ALA A 22 -11.33 -5.57 6.03
N LYS A 23 -12.48 -4.92 6.20
CA LYS A 23 -12.60 -3.72 7.04
C LYS A 23 -12.29 -3.99 8.52
N GLU A 24 -12.67 -5.17 8.99
CA GLU A 24 -12.51 -5.60 10.37
C GLU A 24 -11.96 -7.03 10.43
N THR A 25 -11.19 -7.33 11.48
CA THR A 25 -10.60 -8.65 11.66
C THR A 25 -11.63 -9.66 12.19
N ASN A 26 -11.74 -10.79 11.49
CA ASN A 26 -12.40 -11.99 11.95
C ASN A 26 -11.48 -13.20 11.66
N ALA A 27 -10.64 -13.52 12.65
CA ALA A 27 -9.65 -14.59 12.54
C ALA A 27 -10.27 -15.96 12.27
N SER A 28 -11.49 -16.22 12.79
CA SER A 28 -12.20 -17.49 12.55
C SER A 28 -12.56 -17.72 11.08
N LEU A 29 -12.67 -16.65 10.29
CA LEU A 29 -12.97 -16.68 8.86
C LEU A 29 -11.74 -16.37 8.00
N GLY A 30 -10.54 -16.25 8.59
CA GLY A 30 -9.32 -15.86 7.87
C GLY A 30 -9.38 -14.45 7.27
N ARG A 31 -10.18 -13.56 7.87
CA ARG A 31 -10.35 -12.17 7.45
C ARG A 31 -9.63 -11.22 8.38
N TYR A 32 -8.87 -10.28 7.85
CA TYR A 32 -8.02 -9.41 8.65
C TYR A 32 -8.04 -7.98 8.12
N SER A 33 -8.08 -7.02 9.05
CA SER A 33 -7.77 -5.63 8.73
C SER A 33 -6.26 -5.50 8.46
N PHE A 34 -5.87 -4.58 7.58
CA PHE A 34 -4.47 -4.32 7.31
C PHE A 34 -3.73 -3.84 8.57
N SER A 35 -4.38 -2.98 9.36
CA SER A 35 -3.84 -2.48 10.63
C SER A 35 -3.53 -3.62 11.61
N ASP A 36 -4.41 -4.63 11.71
CA ASP A 36 -4.17 -5.75 12.61
C ASP A 36 -3.10 -6.71 12.09
N ILE A 37 -2.98 -6.89 10.76
CA ILE A 37 -1.85 -7.64 10.18
C ILE A 37 -0.52 -6.99 10.59
N ALA A 38 -0.40 -5.66 10.47
CA ALA A 38 0.81 -4.94 10.87
C ALA A 38 1.13 -5.16 12.37
N LYS A 39 0.12 -5.11 13.25
CA LYS A 39 0.27 -5.38 14.69
C LYS A 39 0.67 -6.84 14.97
N MET A 40 0.04 -7.80 14.29
CA MET A 40 0.33 -9.23 14.44
C MET A 40 1.79 -9.58 14.12
N HIS A 41 2.37 -8.89 13.15
CA HIS A 41 3.78 -9.03 12.79
C HIS A 41 4.71 -8.07 13.54
N ASN A 42 4.19 -7.35 14.54
CA ASN A 42 4.93 -6.39 15.36
C ASN A 42 5.65 -5.30 14.52
N HIS A 43 5.02 -4.88 13.42
CA HIS A 43 5.52 -3.81 12.57
C HIS A 43 5.02 -2.46 13.12
N SER A 44 5.89 -1.76 13.86
CA SER A 44 5.63 -0.40 14.33
C SER A 44 5.84 0.67 13.25
N LYS A 45 6.57 0.33 12.19
CA LYS A 45 6.83 1.14 11.00
C LYS A 45 7.05 0.20 9.81
N ILE A 46 6.61 0.62 8.63
CA ILE A 46 6.86 -0.05 7.35
C ILE A 46 7.64 0.91 6.45
N ASP A 47 8.81 0.49 5.97
CA ASP A 47 9.59 1.33 5.06
C ASP A 47 8.96 1.39 3.67
N ILE A 48 8.56 0.22 3.13
CA ILE A 48 7.92 0.09 1.83
C ILE A 48 6.73 -0.87 1.93
N LEU A 49 5.55 -0.39 1.54
CA LEU A 49 4.35 -1.18 1.37
C LEU A 49 4.02 -1.29 -0.12
N LYS A 50 4.02 -2.52 -0.67
CA LYS A 50 3.54 -2.78 -2.03
C LYS A 50 2.15 -3.43 -2.00
N ILE A 51 1.23 -2.92 -2.82
CA ILE A 51 -0.17 -3.34 -2.88
C ILE A 51 -0.57 -3.54 -4.34
N ASP A 52 -1.17 -4.69 -4.59
CA ASP A 52 -1.85 -5.07 -5.82
C ASP A 52 -2.84 -6.17 -5.41
N ILE A 53 -4.12 -5.79 -5.30
CA ILE A 53 -5.20 -6.63 -4.78
C ILE A 53 -6.47 -6.51 -5.62
N GLU A 54 -6.31 -6.23 -6.92
CA GLU A 54 -7.33 -6.38 -7.96
C GLU A 54 -8.66 -5.66 -7.66
N GLY A 55 -8.58 -4.42 -7.14
CA GLY A 55 -9.74 -3.59 -6.80
C GLY A 55 -10.02 -3.50 -5.29
N GLY A 56 -9.39 -4.35 -4.47
CA GLY A 56 -9.49 -4.26 -3.02
C GLY A 56 -8.81 -3.03 -2.42
N GLU A 57 -8.05 -2.26 -3.21
CA GLU A 57 -7.25 -1.12 -2.73
C GLU A 57 -8.11 -0.07 -2.01
N TYR A 58 -9.33 0.15 -2.51
CA TYR A 58 -10.26 1.14 -1.98
C TYR A 58 -10.82 0.75 -0.60
N ASP A 59 -10.94 -0.55 -0.31
CA ASP A 59 -11.47 -1.05 0.96
C ASP A 59 -10.44 -0.92 2.11
N VAL A 60 -9.16 -0.80 1.75
CA VAL A 60 -8.05 -0.78 2.71
C VAL A 60 -7.32 0.55 2.78
N ALA A 61 -7.57 1.50 1.86
CA ALA A 61 -6.92 2.81 1.84
C ALA A 61 -7.00 3.52 3.20
N ASP A 62 -8.19 3.56 3.82
CA ASP A 62 -8.41 4.18 5.14
C ASP A 62 -7.67 3.47 6.28
N GLN A 63 -7.37 2.17 6.13
CA GLN A 63 -6.64 1.39 7.12
C GLN A 63 -5.13 1.55 6.94
N ILE A 64 -4.66 1.67 5.70
CA ILE A 64 -3.26 1.86 5.35
C ILE A 64 -2.76 3.17 5.96
N VAL A 65 -3.51 4.26 5.83
CA VAL A 65 -3.11 5.57 6.35
C VAL A 65 -3.03 5.63 7.89
N GLN A 66 -3.54 4.63 8.60
CA GLN A 66 -3.43 4.52 10.06
C GLN A 66 -2.12 3.84 10.51
N VAL A 67 -1.37 3.25 9.59
CA VAL A 67 -0.10 2.57 9.87
C VAL A 67 1.06 3.50 9.50
N PRO A 68 2.09 3.65 10.36
CA PRO A 68 3.28 4.42 10.01
C PRO A 68 4.03 3.79 8.83
N ILE A 69 3.86 4.35 7.63
CA ILE A 69 4.47 3.86 6.40
C ILE A 69 5.28 4.99 5.75
N CYS A 70 6.51 4.70 5.31
CA CYS A 70 7.30 5.68 4.55
C CYS A 70 6.93 5.73 3.07
N GLN A 71 6.92 4.59 2.39
CA GLN A 71 6.65 4.52 0.95
C GLN A 71 5.52 3.55 0.63
N ILE A 72 4.62 3.98 -0.24
CA ILE A 72 3.55 3.13 -0.80
C ILE A 72 3.80 2.95 -2.29
N LEU A 73 3.79 1.71 -2.75
CA LEU A 73 3.79 1.30 -4.15
C LEU A 73 2.47 0.59 -4.42
N ILE A 74 1.54 1.24 -5.09
CA ILE A 74 0.17 0.72 -5.23
C ILE A 74 -0.27 0.70 -6.69
N GLU A 75 -0.79 -0.43 -7.15
CA GLU A 75 -1.54 -0.49 -8.40
C GLU A 75 -3.02 -0.26 -8.11
N LEU A 76 -3.57 0.85 -8.58
CA LEU A 76 -4.99 1.13 -8.42
C LEU A 76 -5.75 0.58 -9.63
N HIS A 77 -6.75 -0.25 -9.36
CA HIS A 77 -7.61 -0.87 -10.37
C HIS A 77 -8.93 -0.11 -10.54
N GLY A 78 -9.37 0.18 -11.76
CA GLY A 78 -10.67 0.79 -12.04
C GLY A 78 -10.62 2.03 -12.92
N ALA A 79 -11.63 2.90 -12.77
CA ALA A 79 -11.71 4.15 -13.53
C ALA A 79 -10.91 5.27 -12.83
N ALA A 80 -10.38 6.22 -13.61
CA ALA A 80 -9.61 7.35 -13.09
C ALA A 80 -10.34 8.09 -11.95
N LYS A 81 -11.67 8.29 -12.05
CA LYS A 81 -12.48 8.93 -10.99
C LYS A 81 -12.42 8.18 -9.65
N GLN A 82 -12.36 6.85 -9.69
CA GLN A 82 -12.28 6.03 -8.48
C GLN A 82 -10.87 6.09 -7.89
N MET A 83 -9.83 6.01 -8.74
CA MET A 83 -8.43 6.14 -8.35
C MET A 83 -8.17 7.48 -7.63
N MET A 84 -8.75 8.57 -8.15
CA MET A 84 -8.66 9.90 -7.55
C MET A 84 -9.11 9.94 -6.09
N GLY A 85 -10.17 9.20 -5.72
CA GLY A 85 -10.63 9.13 -4.33
C GLY A 85 -9.58 8.54 -3.40
N ALA A 86 -8.92 7.43 -3.80
CA ALA A 86 -7.85 6.83 -3.01
C ALA A 86 -6.62 7.75 -2.92
N LEU A 87 -6.23 8.38 -4.04
CA LEU A 87 -5.11 9.31 -4.07
C LEU A 87 -5.35 10.55 -3.19
N GLU A 88 -6.58 11.07 -3.15
CA GLU A 88 -6.97 12.14 -2.22
C GLU A 88 -6.84 11.69 -0.76
N THR A 89 -7.26 10.48 -0.41
CA THR A 89 -7.10 9.91 0.94
C THR A 89 -5.63 9.86 1.35
N PHE A 90 -4.76 9.34 0.47
CA PHE A 90 -3.32 9.30 0.74
C PHE A 90 -2.73 10.71 0.85
N SER A 91 -3.08 11.61 -0.08
CA SER A 91 -2.62 13.00 -0.04
C SER A 91 -3.00 13.68 1.26
N LYS A 92 -4.27 13.63 1.68
CA LYS A 92 -4.74 14.22 2.96
C LYS A 92 -4.04 13.62 4.19
N SER A 93 -3.50 12.41 4.06
CA SER A 93 -2.78 11.70 5.11
C SER A 93 -1.26 11.89 5.08
N GLY A 94 -0.75 12.90 4.33
CA GLY A 94 0.67 13.26 4.36
C GLY A 94 1.53 12.58 3.30
N PHE A 95 0.95 11.82 2.37
CA PHE A 95 1.68 11.19 1.27
C PHE A 95 1.79 12.09 0.05
N TYR A 96 2.97 12.13 -0.54
CA TYR A 96 3.30 12.86 -1.76
C TYR A 96 3.43 11.87 -2.91
N LEU A 97 2.66 12.08 -3.97
CA LEU A 97 2.82 11.36 -5.23
C LEU A 97 4.11 11.84 -5.90
N PHE A 98 5.07 10.92 -6.14
CA PHE A 98 6.33 11.27 -6.81
C PHE A 98 6.54 10.52 -8.13
N HIS A 99 5.77 9.45 -8.40
CA HIS A 99 5.79 8.76 -9.68
C HIS A 99 4.46 8.05 -9.95
N HIS A 100 4.08 7.95 -11.23
CA HIS A 100 3.01 7.07 -11.68
C HIS A 100 3.32 6.50 -13.07
N GLU A 101 2.79 5.32 -13.34
CA GLU A 101 2.83 4.65 -14.64
C GLU A 101 1.43 4.15 -14.98
N ILE A 102 1.02 4.23 -16.25
CA ILE A 102 -0.22 3.60 -16.71
C ILE A 102 0.13 2.19 -17.14
N ASN A 103 -0.61 1.20 -16.65
CA ASN A 103 -0.36 -0.19 -17.01
C ASN A 103 -0.63 -0.40 -18.52
N GLY A 104 0.42 -0.67 -19.29
CA GLY A 104 0.34 -0.85 -20.74
C GLY A 104 -0.46 -2.07 -21.18
N GLY A 105 -0.64 -3.07 -20.31
CA GLY A 105 -1.45 -4.26 -20.55
C GLY A 105 -2.93 -4.09 -20.16
N ASN A 106 -3.23 -3.13 -19.28
CA ASN A 106 -4.58 -2.87 -18.80
C ASN A 106 -4.79 -1.37 -18.51
N LEU A 107 -5.46 -0.66 -19.42
CA LEU A 107 -5.77 0.77 -19.26
C LEU A 107 -6.72 1.09 -18.09
N LYS A 108 -7.19 0.08 -17.36
CA LYS A 108 -7.94 0.24 -16.09
C LYS A 108 -7.07 -0.06 -14.87
N ALA A 109 -5.75 -0.05 -15.01
CA ALA A 109 -4.82 -0.16 -13.90
C ALA A 109 -3.70 0.87 -14.08
N SER A 110 -3.20 1.40 -12.97
CA SER A 110 -2.09 2.35 -12.97
C SER A 110 -1.34 2.23 -11.65
N GLU A 111 -0.01 2.19 -11.76
CA GLU A 111 0.91 2.11 -10.65
C GLU A 111 1.23 3.52 -10.13
N PHE A 112 1.17 3.70 -8.82
CA PHE A 112 1.49 4.95 -8.13
C PHE A 112 2.55 4.70 -7.07
N SER A 113 3.50 5.62 -6.99
CA SER A 113 4.52 5.63 -5.93
C SER A 113 4.36 6.89 -5.08
N LEU A 114 4.14 6.68 -3.78
CA LEU A 114 3.92 7.74 -2.82
C LEU A 114 4.93 7.67 -1.67
N ILE A 115 5.31 8.83 -1.14
CA ILE A 115 6.21 8.96 0.02
C ILE A 115 5.59 9.85 1.09
N HIS A 116 5.63 9.42 2.36
CA HIS A 116 5.11 10.21 3.47
C HIS A 116 6.07 11.35 3.84
N GLU A 117 5.53 12.53 4.16
CA GLU A 117 6.34 13.72 4.49
C GLU A 117 7.34 13.51 5.62
N SER A 118 6.97 12.70 6.62
CA SER A 118 7.88 12.39 7.73
C SER A 118 9.15 11.65 7.31
N CYS A 119 9.16 11.04 6.11
CA CYS A 119 10.30 10.27 5.61
C CYS A 119 11.11 11.03 4.56
N LEU A 120 10.65 12.18 4.04
CA LEU A 120 11.35 12.92 2.98
C LEU A 120 12.82 13.23 3.33
N LYS A 121 13.08 13.62 4.58
CA LYS A 121 14.42 13.90 5.07
C LYS A 121 15.31 12.66 5.09
N ASP A 122 14.76 11.50 5.44
CA ASP A 122 15.49 10.23 5.48
C ASP A 122 15.94 9.80 4.08
N TYR A 123 15.22 10.24 3.04
CA TYR A 123 15.55 10.04 1.63
C TYR A 123 16.32 11.21 0.99
N ALA A 124 16.85 12.14 1.80
CA ALA A 124 17.61 13.32 1.34
C ALA A 124 16.83 14.22 0.35
N VAL A 125 15.50 14.27 0.47
CA VAL A 125 14.69 15.23 -0.29
C VAL A 125 14.81 16.60 0.37
N GLU A 126 15.56 17.50 -0.28
CA GLU A 126 15.81 18.86 0.22
C GLU A 126 14.74 19.86 -0.21
N LEU A 127 14.05 19.59 -1.32
CA LEU A 127 13.08 20.51 -1.92
C LEU A 127 11.84 19.77 -2.42
N VAL A 128 10.67 20.25 -2.02
CA VAL A 128 9.37 19.84 -2.55
C VAL A 128 8.88 20.93 -3.48
N LEU A 129 8.79 20.63 -4.79
CA LEU A 129 8.38 21.59 -5.82
C LEU A 129 6.87 21.84 -5.85
N GLY A 130 6.09 20.87 -5.38
CA GLY A 130 4.65 20.95 -5.36
C GLY A 130 4.02 19.73 -4.69
N ARG A 131 2.79 19.91 -4.21
CA ARG A 131 1.94 18.84 -3.69
C ARG A 131 0.74 18.73 -4.61
N TYR A 132 0.52 17.54 -5.13
CA TYR A 132 -0.66 17.25 -5.94
C TYR A 132 -1.80 16.80 -5.03
N LEU A 133 -3.04 17.12 -5.40
CA LEU A 133 -4.25 16.63 -4.71
C LEU A 133 -4.37 17.09 -3.24
N SER A 134 -3.79 18.26 -2.91
CA SER A 134 -3.87 18.93 -1.60
C SER A 134 -5.04 19.89 -1.50
#